data_AF-A0A7X6XIY6-F1
#
_entry.id   AF-A0A7X6XIY6-F1
#
_cell.length_a   1.000
_cell.length_b   1.000
_cell.length_c   1.000
_cell.angle_alpha   90.00
_cell.angle_beta   90.00
_cell.angle_gamma   90.00
#
_symmetry.space_group_name_H-M   'P 1'
#
loop_
_entity.id
_entity.type
_entity.pdbx_description
1 polymer ?
#
loop_
_entity_poly.entity_id
_entity_poly.type
_entity_poly.pdbx_seq_one_letter_code
_entity_poly.pdbx_strand_id
1 'polypeptide(L)' 'MSQPVFGDCFAELDDPRVDRTKRYPLIEVVTIALCSVICGGEGWEDMEEFGRSKETWLRERL' A
#
# COMPACT_ATOMS: atom_id res chain seq x y z
N MET A 1 14.50 -17.70 -14.34
CA MET A 1 13.48 -16.66 -14.60
C MET A 1 13.35 -15.86 -13.32
N SER A 2 13.75 -14.59 -13.32
CA SER A 2 13.59 -13.73 -12.14
C SER A 2 12.10 -13.46 -11.94
N GLN A 3 11.60 -13.61 -10.73
CA GLN A 3 10.23 -13.17 -10.44
C GLN A 3 10.18 -11.63 -10.44
N PRO A 4 9.08 -11.02 -10.90
CA PRO A 4 8.92 -9.57 -10.83
C PRO A 4 8.89 -9.14 -9.35
N VAL A 5 9.56 -8.03 -9.04
CA VAL A 5 9.44 -7.46 -7.69
C VAL A 5 8.07 -6.83 -7.55
N PHE A 6 7.54 -6.73 -6.31
CA PHE A 6 6.18 -6.26 -6.06
C PHE A 6 5.82 -4.95 -6.77
N GLY A 7 6.75 -3.99 -6.84
CA GLY A 7 6.56 -2.73 -7.56
C GLY A 7 6.38 -2.88 -9.08
N ASP A 8 7.04 -3.85 -9.70
CA ASP A 8 6.95 -4.07 -11.15
C ASP A 8 5.54 -4.51 -11.56
N CYS A 9 4.83 -5.22 -10.69
CA CYS A 9 3.45 -5.65 -10.92
C CYS A 9 2.49 -4.45 -11.07
N PHE A 10 2.87 -3.28 -10.56
CA PHE A 10 2.08 -2.05 -10.61
C PHE A 10 2.76 -0.94 -11.42
N ALA A 11 3.75 -1.28 -12.25
CA ALA A 11 4.49 -0.29 -13.03
C ALA A 11 3.61 0.49 -14.02
N GLU A 12 2.52 -0.12 -14.49
CA GLU A 12 1.53 0.49 -15.39
C GLU A 12 0.36 1.18 -14.65
N LEU A 13 0.38 1.20 -13.31
CA LEU A 13 -0.67 1.84 -12.53
C LEU A 13 -0.39 3.34 -12.40
N ASP A 14 -1.17 4.14 -13.13
CA ASP A 14 -1.17 5.58 -12.97
C ASP A 14 -1.67 5.99 -11.58
N ASP A 15 -1.00 6.97 -10.97
CA ASP A 15 -1.42 7.52 -9.68
C ASP A 15 -2.53 8.57 -9.88
N PRO A 16 -3.81 8.25 -9.56
CA PRO A 16 -4.93 9.16 -9.78
C PRO A 16 -4.97 10.32 -8.77
N ARG A 17 -4.11 10.29 -7.75
CA ARG A 17 -4.09 11.29 -6.67
C ARG A 17 -3.53 12.60 -7.21
N VAL A 18 -4.06 13.71 -6.71
CA VAL A 18 -3.52 15.05 -7.02
C VAL A 18 -2.12 15.17 -6.42
N ASP A 19 -1.14 15.72 -7.14
CA ASP A 19 0.26 15.80 -6.69
C ASP A 19 0.42 16.39 -5.29
N ARG A 20 -0.35 17.45 -4.94
CA ARG A 20 -0.32 18.06 -3.60
C ARG A 20 -0.78 17.15 -2.46
N THR A 21 -1.45 16.04 -2.78
CA THR A 21 -1.95 15.04 -1.82
C THR A 21 -1.07 13.78 -1.74
N LYS A 22 -0.02 13.69 -2.56
CA LYS A 22 0.91 12.55 -2.58
C LYS A 22 1.89 12.65 -1.42
N ARG A 23 1.46 12.22 -0.24
CA ARG A 23 2.30 12.19 0.97
C ARG A 23 3.24 10.98 1.00
N TYR A 24 2.82 9.89 0.34
CA TYR A 24 3.55 8.62 0.24
C TYR A 24 3.48 8.10 -1.21
N PRO A 25 4.52 7.36 -1.67
CA PRO A 25 4.48 6.62 -2.93
C PRO A 25 3.21 5.77 -3.07
N LEU A 26 2.68 5.66 -4.28
CA LEU A 26 1.45 4.87 -4.52
C LEU A 26 1.65 3.41 -4.10
N ILE A 27 2.84 2.86 -4.36
CA ILE A 27 3.15 1.46 -4.07
C ILE A 27 3.09 1.12 -2.58
N GLU A 28 3.44 2.05 -1.69
CA GLU A 28 3.32 1.86 -0.24
C GLU A 28 1.85 1.78 0.17
N VAL A 29 1.01 2.66 -0.39
CA VAL A 29 -0.44 2.66 -0.14
C VAL A 29 -1.08 1.37 -0.65
N VAL A 30 -0.69 0.91 -1.84
CA VAL A 30 -1.16 -0.36 -2.42
C VAL A 30 -0.69 -1.55 -1.58
N THR A 31 0.51 -1.51 -1.01
CA THR A 31 1.01 -2.56 -0.12
C THR A 31 0.16 -2.65 1.15
N ILE A 32 -0.17 -1.52 1.78
CA ILE A 32 -1.03 -1.48 2.97
C ILE A 32 -2.44 -1.99 2.62
N ALA A 33 -3.00 -1.58 1.49
CA ALA A 33 -4.31 -2.05 1.02
C ALA A 33 -4.32 -3.57 0.85
N LEU A 34 -3.30 -4.14 0.19
CA LEU A 34 -3.18 -5.58 -0.01
C LEU A 34 -3.08 -6.33 1.33
N CYS A 35 -2.24 -5.84 2.26
CA CYS A 35 -2.12 -6.45 3.58
C CYS A 35 -3.45 -6.41 4.36
N SER A 36 -4.18 -5.30 4.30
CA SER A 36 -5.49 -5.17 4.93
C SER A 36 -6.50 -6.16 4.35
N VAL A 37 -6.59 -6.27 3.02
CA VAL A 37 -7.49 -7.22 2.33
C VAL A 37 -7.16 -8.67 2.65
N ILE A 38 -5.87 -9.05 2.70
CA ILE A 38 -5.45 -10.40 3.10
C ILE A 38 -5.87 -10.72 4.54
N CYS A 39 -5.90 -9.72 5.41
CA CYS A 39 -6.37 -9.84 6.79
C CYS A 39 -7.92 -9.80 6.92
N GLY A 40 -8.65 -9.74 5.80
CA GLY A 40 -10.11 -9.71 5.78
C GLY A 40 -10.73 -8.31 5.88
N GLY A 41 -9.93 -7.25 5.72
CA GLY A 41 -10.45 -5.89 5.58
C GLY A 41 -11.17 -5.70 4.25
N GLU A 42 -12.30 -5.00 4.26
CA GLU A 42 -13.14 -4.79 3.08
C GLU A 42 -13.13 -3.32 2.62
N GLY A 43 -12.74 -2.40 3.50
CA GLY A 43 -12.81 -0.96 3.25
C GLY A 43 -11.58 -0.16 3.63
N TRP A 44 -11.67 1.14 3.34
CA TRP A 44 -10.62 2.12 3.68
C TRP A 44 -10.45 2.30 5.19
N GLU A 45 -11.52 2.08 5.96
CA GLU A 45 -11.51 2.12 7.43
C GLU A 45 -10.65 0.98 7.98
N ASP A 46 -10.81 -0.24 7.47
CA ASP A 46 -9.96 -1.38 7.83
C ASP A 46 -8.50 -1.18 7.42
N MET A 47 -8.28 -0.52 6.28
CA MET A 47 -6.94 -0.17 5.83
C MET A 47 -6.27 0.85 6.76
N GLU A 48 -7.03 1.85 7.22
CA GLU A 48 -6.56 2.80 8.23
C GLU A 48 -6.26 2.11 9.56
N GLU A 49 -7.17 1.25 10.03
CA GLU A 49 -6.98 0.50 11.27
C GLU A 49 -5.75 -0.41 11.18
N PHE A 50 -5.60 -1.14 10.08
CA PHE A 50 -4.43 -1.97 9.82
C PHE A 50 -3.14 -1.13 9.85
N GLY A 51 -3.12 -0.01 9.11
CA GLY A 51 -1.99 0.89 9.02
C GLY A 51 -1.57 1.45 10.38
N ARG A 52 -2.54 1.83 11.22
CA ARG A 52 -2.29 2.30 12.59
C ARG A 52 -1.80 1.17 13.49
N SER A 53 -2.42 -0.01 13.41
CA SER A 53 -2.05 -1.16 14.27
C SER A 53 -0.64 -1.70 13.98
N LYS A 54 -0.16 -1.54 12.74
CA LYS A 54 1.16 -2.01 12.27
C LYS A 54 2.12 -0.87 11.94
N GLU A 55 1.86 0.35 12.40
CA GLU A 55 2.62 1.54 12.00
C GLU A 55 4.13 1.35 12.15
N THR A 56 4.59 0.90 13.33
CA THR A 56 6.03 0.67 13.59
C THR A 56 6.63 -0.30 12.58
N TRP A 57 5.94 -1.40 12.29
CA TRP A 57 6.41 -2.41 11.35
C TRP A 57 6.42 -1.89 9.91
N LEU A 58 5.39 -1.15 9.52
CA LEU A 58 5.28 -0.57 8.18
C LEU A 58 6.38 0.46 7.95
N ARG A 59 6.69 1.32 8.92
CA ARG A 59 7.77 2.32 8.81
C ARG A 59 9.17 1.71 8.69
N GLU A 60 9.37 0.48 9.13
CA GLU A 60 10.65 -0.23 9.01
C GLU A 60 10.78 -1.01 7.70
N ARG A 61 9.66 -1.31 7.03
CA ARG A 61 9.60 -2.28 5.91
C ARG A 61 9.11 -1.68 4.59
N LEU A 62 8.47 -0.51 4.64
CA LEU A 62 8.11 0.33 3.51
C LEU A 62 9.02 1.56 3.50
#